data_AF-A0A7Y4KKM5-F1
#
_entry.id   AF-A0A7Y4KKM5-F1
#
_cell.length_a   1.000
_cell.length_b   1.000
_cell.length_c   1.000
_cell.angle_alpha   90.00
_cell.angle_beta   90.00
_cell.angle_gamma   90.00
#
_symmetry.space_group_name_H-M   'P 1'
#
loop_
_entity.id
_entity.type
_entity.pdbx_description
1 polymer ?
#
loop_
_entity_poly.entity_id
_entity_poly.type
_entity_poly.pdbx_seq_one_letter_code
_entity_poly.pdbx_strand_id
1 'polypeptide(L)'
;MTVETSETSRGGSPWPNRLILAVWFVCFSVGSLIHILTVAKFGLFANDPADPLPMGFVVVNELFTVLNPLTILLLIFKRRAGIVSALGVVALVFALNIALMVWFWVAKHHLHTVWLYLNGTMGVFMAATAQRLWL
;
A
#
# COMPACT_ATOMS: atom_id res chain seq x y z
N MET A 1 -11.09 -1.02 -54.68
CA MET A 1 -11.72 -1.51 -53.43
C MET A 1 -10.67 -1.52 -52.34
N THR A 2 -10.59 -0.45 -51.55
CA THR A 2 -9.78 -0.41 -50.33
C THR A 2 -10.69 -0.85 -49.18
N VAL A 3 -10.44 -2.05 -48.68
CA VAL A 3 -11.10 -2.54 -47.46
C VAL A 3 -10.47 -1.79 -46.31
N GLU A 4 -11.16 -0.76 -45.80
CA GLU A 4 -10.85 -0.19 -44.50
C GLU A 4 -11.17 -1.26 -43.46
N THR A 5 -10.13 -1.89 -42.94
CA THR A 5 -10.23 -2.68 -41.71
C THR A 5 -10.61 -1.72 -40.60
N SER A 6 -11.91 -1.64 -40.31
CA SER A 6 -12.43 -1.03 -39.10
C SER A 6 -11.80 -1.77 -37.92
N GLU A 7 -10.76 -1.17 -37.33
CA GLU A 7 -10.26 -1.59 -36.03
C GLU A 7 -11.43 -1.48 -35.07
N THR A 8 -12.03 -2.63 -34.75
CA THR A 8 -13.01 -2.74 -33.68
C THR A 8 -12.37 -2.18 -32.43
N SER A 9 -12.79 -0.96 -32.08
CA SER A 9 -12.56 -0.30 -30.80
C SER A 9 -12.75 -1.32 -29.68
N ARG A 10 -11.64 -1.83 -29.13
CA ARG A 10 -11.58 -2.46 -27.80
C ARG A 10 -11.65 -1.38 -26.70
N GLY A 11 -12.33 -0.27 -26.96
CA GLY A 11 -12.43 0.89 -26.08
C GLY A 11 -13.48 0.68 -24.99
N GLY A 12 -13.19 -0.19 -24.02
CA GLY A 12 -13.88 -0.13 -22.73
C GLY A 12 -13.70 1.26 -22.10
N SER A 13 -14.69 1.71 -21.33
CA SER A 13 -14.63 3.02 -20.64
C SER A 13 -13.34 3.13 -19.80
N PRO A 14 -12.64 4.27 -19.80
CA PRO A 14 -11.43 4.47 -18.98
C PRO A 14 -11.76 4.67 -17.49
N TRP A 15 -13.03 4.89 -17.14
CA TRP A 15 -13.48 5.18 -15.78
C TRP A 15 -13.15 4.11 -14.73
N PRO A 16 -13.32 2.80 -15.01
CA PRO A 16 -12.96 1.75 -14.06
C PRO A 16 -11.48 1.79 -13.69
N ASN A 17 -10.59 2.03 -14.66
CA ASN A 17 -9.15 2.12 -14.41
C ASN A 17 -8.77 3.37 -13.60
N ARG A 18 -9.46 4.50 -13.86
CA ARG A 18 -9.30 5.72 -13.06
C ARG A 18 -9.77 5.53 -11.62
N LEU A 19 -10.88 4.83 -11.41
CA LEU A 19 -11.42 4.56 -10.08
C LEU A 19 -10.51 3.61 -9.30
N ILE A 20 -10.02 2.53 -9.92
CA ILE A 20 -9.02 1.64 -9.31
C ILE A 20 -7.79 2.44 -8.89
N LEU A 21 -7.25 3.27 -9.79
CA LEU A 21 -6.09 4.10 -9.48
C LEU A 21 -6.36 5.09 -8.33
N ALA A 22 -7.55 5.69 -8.30
CA ALA A 22 -7.95 6.59 -7.20
C ALA A 22 -7.96 5.86 -5.86
N VAL A 23 -8.46 4.62 -5.82
CA VAL A 23 -8.41 3.78 -4.61
C VAL A 23 -6.97 3.51 -4.19
N TRP A 24 -6.06 3.23 -5.14
CA TRP A 24 -4.64 3.05 -4.82
C TRP A 24 -4.06 4.35 -4.23
N PHE A 25 -4.33 5.51 -4.83
CA PHE A 25 -3.87 6.79 -4.29
C PHE A 25 -4.40 7.06 -2.88
N VAL A 26 -5.69 6.82 -2.63
CA VAL A 26 -6.26 6.99 -1.29
C VAL A 26 -5.54 6.08 -0.29
N CYS A 27 -5.29 4.82 -0.64
CA CYS A 27 -4.59 3.87 0.22
C CYS A 27 -3.20 4.38 0.63
N PHE A 28 -2.37 4.78 -0.35
CA PHE A 28 -1.02 5.27 -0.07
C PHE A 28 -1.02 6.64 0.61
N SER A 29 -2.00 7.50 0.34
CA SER A 29 -2.15 8.81 1.01
C SER A 29 -2.51 8.64 2.49
N VAL A 30 -3.47 7.78 2.81
CA VAL A 30 -3.84 7.48 4.20
C VAL A 30 -2.67 6.84 4.94
N GLY A 31 -1.99 5.87 4.32
CA GLY A 31 -0.77 5.29 4.87
C GLY A 31 0.30 6.35 5.16
N SER A 32 0.60 7.21 4.18
CA SER A 32 1.56 8.31 4.34
C SER A 32 1.20 9.21 5.53
N LEU A 33 -0.07 9.62 5.63
CA LEU A 33 -0.55 10.46 6.71
C LEU A 33 -0.33 9.81 8.08
N ILE A 34 -0.67 8.53 8.23
CA ILE A 34 -0.49 7.80 9.50
C ILE A 34 0.99 7.74 9.90
N HIS A 35 1.89 7.42 8.96
CA HIS A 35 3.32 7.34 9.26
C HIS A 35 3.93 8.71 9.57
N ILE A 36 3.55 9.76 8.82
CA ILE A 36 4.00 11.13 9.09
C ILE A 36 3.51 11.60 10.46
N LEU A 37 2.26 11.35 10.82
CA LEU A 37 1.73 11.70 12.14
C LEU A 37 2.45 10.95 13.27
N THR A 38 2.83 9.69 13.04
CA THR A 38 3.61 8.90 13.99
C THR A 38 4.98 9.53 14.22
N VAL A 39 5.70 9.87 13.14
CA VAL A 39 7.00 10.55 13.21
C VAL A 39 6.88 11.93 13.86
N ALA A 40 5.83 12.69 13.54
CA ALA A 40 5.59 14.00 14.14
C ALA A 40 5.31 13.92 15.65
N LYS A 41 4.66 12.85 16.10
CA LYS A 41 4.29 12.65 17.50
C LYS A 41 5.42 12.10 18.35
N PHE A 42 6.15 11.11 17.85
CA PHE A 42 7.14 10.36 18.63
C PHE A 42 8.59 10.65 18.25
N GLY A 43 8.83 11.24 17.07
CA GLY A 43 10.17 11.43 16.50
C GLY A 43 10.56 10.28 15.55
N LEU A 44 11.68 10.48 14.84
CA LEU A 44 12.26 9.45 13.98
C LEU A 44 12.86 8.32 14.82
N PHE A 45 12.64 7.09 14.38
CA PHE A 45 13.05 5.84 15.02
C PHE A 45 12.57 5.70 16.46
N ALA A 46 11.45 6.33 16.79
CA ALA A 46 10.86 6.31 18.11
C ALA A 46 9.43 5.75 18.06
N ASN A 47 8.96 5.21 19.18
CA ASN A 47 7.62 4.70 19.35
C ASN A 47 7.02 5.16 20.69
N ASP A 48 5.78 4.77 20.93
CA ASP A 48 5.08 5.15 22.15
C ASP A 48 5.82 4.63 23.40
N PRO A 49 6.30 5.52 24.30
CA PRO A 49 6.98 5.09 25.52
C PRO A 49 6.06 4.34 26.48
N ALA A 50 4.74 4.51 26.38
CA ALA A 50 3.76 3.75 27.16
C ALA A 50 3.50 2.37 26.56
N ASP A 51 3.81 2.15 25.27
CA ASP A 51 3.60 0.88 24.59
C ASP A 51 4.73 0.53 23.60
N PRO A 52 5.97 0.30 24.10
CA PRO A 52 7.13 0.15 23.24
C PRO A 52 7.04 -1.11 22.37
N LEU A 53 7.37 -0.94 21.09
CA LEU A 53 7.54 -2.01 20.12
C LEU A 53 9.03 -2.35 19.94
N PRO A 54 9.37 -3.61 19.61
CA PRO A 54 10.72 -3.97 19.20
C PRO A 54 11.26 -3.06 18.09
N MET A 55 12.50 -2.59 18.25
CA MET A 55 13.13 -1.61 17.33
C MET A 55 13.16 -2.07 15.87
N GLY A 56 13.29 -3.39 15.62
CA GLY A 56 13.23 -3.92 14.26
C GLY A 56 11.91 -3.60 13.55
N PHE A 57 10.78 -3.66 14.26
CA PHE A 57 9.47 -3.28 13.70
C PHE A 57 9.35 -1.78 13.48
N VAL A 58 9.89 -0.97 14.40
CA VAL A 58 9.90 0.50 14.28
C VAL A 58 10.64 0.92 13.03
N VAL A 59 11.85 0.38 12.80
CA VAL A 59 12.67 0.72 11.63
C VAL A 59 11.97 0.34 10.33
N VAL A 60 11.38 -0.85 10.24
CA VAL A 60 10.63 -1.25 9.03
C VAL A 60 9.41 -0.37 8.83
N ASN A 61 8.69 -0.05 9.92
CA ASN A 61 7.50 0.80 9.87
C ASN A 61 7.83 2.24 9.42
N GLU A 62 9.00 2.77 9.77
CA GLU A 62 9.45 4.09 9.33
C GLU A 62 9.72 4.17 7.83
N LEU A 63 10.12 3.07 7.19
CA LEU A 63 10.35 3.06 5.74
C LEU A 63 9.09 3.49 4.97
N PHE A 64 7.89 3.19 5.51
CA PHE A 64 6.63 3.56 4.88
C PHE A 64 6.35 5.06 4.87
N THR A 65 7.01 5.85 5.72
CA THR A 65 7.00 7.32 5.64
C THR A 65 7.53 7.81 4.29
N VAL A 66 8.47 7.07 3.69
CA VAL A 66 9.09 7.40 2.40
C VAL A 66 8.49 6.57 1.26
N LEU A 67 8.28 5.28 1.48
CA LEU A 67 7.82 4.36 0.44
C LEU A 67 6.40 4.68 -0.04
N ASN A 68 5.51 5.15 0.84
CA ASN A 68 4.13 5.48 0.45
C ASN A 68 4.09 6.72 -0.49
N PRO A 69 4.70 7.88 -0.14
CA PRO A 69 4.79 9.01 -1.07
C PRO A 69 5.55 8.67 -2.35
N LEU A 70 6.65 7.91 -2.25
CA LEU A 70 7.40 7.48 -3.43
C LEU A 70 6.53 6.64 -4.36
N THR A 71 5.74 5.72 -3.82
CA THR A 71 4.80 4.91 -4.61
C THR A 71 3.77 5.78 -5.32
N ILE A 72 3.23 6.81 -4.66
CA ILE A 72 2.32 7.79 -5.29
C ILE A 72 3.02 8.49 -6.45
N LEU A 73 4.24 9.01 -6.25
CA LEU A 73 5.01 9.67 -7.29
C LEU A 73 5.28 8.74 -8.47
N LEU A 74 5.64 7.48 -8.21
CA LEU A 74 5.84 6.49 -9.25
C LEU A 74 4.53 6.15 -9.98
N LEU A 75 3.38 6.06 -9.30
CA LEU A 75 2.09 5.84 -9.95
C LEU A 75 1.68 6.99 -10.88
N ILE A 76 2.13 8.21 -10.59
CA ILE A 76 1.92 9.41 -11.42
C ILE A 76 2.89 9.44 -12.61
N PHE A 77 4.19 9.34 -12.36
CA PHE A 77 5.23 9.61 -13.37
C PHE A 77 5.78 8.36 -14.07
N LYS A 78 5.77 7.20 -13.40
CA LYS A 78 6.35 5.94 -13.89
C LYS A 78 5.43 4.77 -13.57
N ARG A 79 4.25 4.76 -14.18
CA ARG A 79 3.11 3.86 -13.88
C ARG A 79 3.50 2.42 -13.55
N ARG A 80 4.30 1.75 -14.39
CA ARG A 80 4.73 0.36 -14.18
C ARG A 80 5.59 0.19 -12.92
N ALA A 81 6.56 1.08 -12.71
CA ALA A 81 7.36 1.09 -11.48
C ALA A 81 6.49 1.39 -10.25
N GLY A 82 5.49 2.28 -10.39
CA GLY A 82 4.51 2.55 -9.35
C GLY A 82 3.68 1.35 -8.98
N ILE A 83 3.27 0.54 -9.96
CA ILE A 83 2.53 -0.70 -9.72
C ILE A 83 3.38 -1.73 -8.97
N VAL A 84 4.62 -1.96 -9.41
CA VAL A 84 5.54 -2.87 -8.72
C VAL A 84 5.82 -2.39 -7.29
N SER A 85 6.06 -1.09 -7.12
CA SER A 85 6.27 -0.46 -5.81
C SER A 85 5.05 -0.66 -4.91
N ALA A 86 3.85 -0.40 -5.41
CA ALA A 86 2.61 -0.56 -4.65
C ALA A 86 2.40 -1.98 -4.14
N LEU A 87 2.60 -2.97 -5.01
CA LEU A 87 2.48 -4.38 -4.63
C LEU A 87 3.55 -4.77 -3.59
N GLY A 88 4.79 -4.31 -3.78
CA GLY A 88 5.87 -4.55 -2.83
C GLY A 88 5.61 -3.93 -1.45
N VAL A 89 5.15 -2.66 -1.42
CA VAL A 89 4.83 -1.96 -0.19
C VAL A 89 3.68 -2.65 0.56
N VAL A 90 2.59 -3.01 -0.14
CA VAL A 90 1.47 -3.67 0.53
C VAL A 90 1.85 -5.07 1.03
N ALA A 91 2.65 -5.82 0.28
CA ALA A 91 3.18 -7.09 0.74
C ALA A 91 4.05 -6.93 2.01
N LEU A 92 4.91 -5.91 2.05
CA LEU A 92 5.75 -5.60 3.21
C LEU A 92 4.91 -5.17 4.42
N VAL A 93 3.90 -4.31 4.22
CA VAL A 93 2.95 -3.91 5.28
C VAL A 93 2.23 -5.14 5.82
N PHE A 94 1.76 -6.03 4.95
CA PHE A 94 1.05 -7.24 5.38
C PHE A 94 1.97 -8.18 6.18
N ALA A 95 3.20 -8.40 5.72
CA ALA A 95 4.20 -9.19 6.44
C ALA A 95 4.52 -8.59 7.81
N LEU A 96 4.71 -7.27 7.89
CA LEU A 96 4.94 -6.58 9.17
C LEU A 96 3.75 -6.74 10.11
N ASN A 97 2.51 -6.63 9.62
CA ASN A 97 1.31 -6.83 10.44
C ASN A 97 1.20 -8.26 10.97
N ILE A 98 1.53 -9.28 10.17
CA ILE A 98 1.57 -10.66 10.65
C ILE A 98 2.61 -10.79 11.77
N ALA A 99 3.83 -10.27 11.55
CA ALA A 99 4.89 -10.35 12.53
C ALA A 99 4.53 -9.62 13.85
N LEU A 100 3.92 -8.45 13.76
CA LEU A 100 3.40 -7.70 14.91
C LEU A 100 2.26 -8.44 15.61
N MET A 101 1.37 -9.13 14.88
CA MET A 101 0.33 -9.96 15.48
C MET A 101 0.92 -11.13 16.27
N VAL A 102 1.90 -11.82 15.70
CA VAL A 102 2.61 -12.91 16.40
C VAL A 102 3.28 -12.36 17.66
N TRP A 103 3.92 -11.19 17.56
CA TRP A 103 4.53 -10.54 18.71
C TRP A 103 3.51 -10.16 19.78
N PHE A 104 2.41 -9.49 19.43
CA PHE A 104 1.37 -9.12 20.41
C PHE A 104 0.71 -10.32 21.06
N TRP A 105 0.53 -11.41 20.31
CA TRP A 105 0.02 -12.66 20.86
C TRP A 105 0.94 -13.23 21.93
N VAL A 106 2.24 -13.32 21.61
CA VAL A 106 3.24 -13.93 22.50
C VAL A 106 3.59 -13.04 23.68
N ALA A 107 3.76 -11.73 23.46
CA ALA A 107 4.27 -10.80 24.46
C ALA A 107 3.18 -10.09 25.27
N LYS A 108 1.99 -9.87 24.68
CA LYS A 108 0.90 -9.08 25.30
C LYS A 108 -0.41 -9.85 25.45
N HIS A 109 -0.48 -11.10 24.98
CA HIS A 109 -1.70 -11.91 24.96
C HIS A 109 -2.91 -11.18 24.36
N HIS A 110 -2.64 -10.34 23.36
CA HIS A 110 -3.64 -9.52 22.68
C HIS A 110 -3.52 -9.69 21.16
N LEU A 111 -4.66 -9.68 20.46
CA LEU A 111 -4.74 -9.78 19.01
C LEU A 111 -5.48 -8.58 18.43
N HIS A 112 -4.82 -7.84 17.55
CA HIS A 112 -5.39 -6.71 16.86
C HIS A 112 -5.64 -7.02 15.37
N THR A 113 -6.67 -7.81 15.09
CA THR A 113 -6.94 -8.40 13.76
C THR A 113 -7.43 -7.40 12.71
N VAL A 114 -7.96 -6.25 13.11
CA VAL A 114 -8.53 -5.23 12.19
C VAL A 114 -7.51 -4.78 11.14
N TRP A 115 -6.27 -4.52 11.54
CA TRP A 115 -5.20 -4.09 10.63
C TRP A 115 -4.80 -5.17 9.62
N LEU A 116 -4.87 -6.44 10.03
CA LEU A 116 -4.59 -7.58 9.17
C LEU A 116 -5.62 -7.67 8.05
N TYR A 117 -6.91 -7.56 8.39
CA TYR A 117 -7.99 -7.61 7.41
C TYR A 117 -7.97 -6.41 6.46
N LEU A 118 -7.71 -5.21 6.98
CA LEU A 118 -7.62 -4.01 6.15
C LEU A 118 -6.48 -4.13 5.13
N ASN A 119 -5.26 -4.42 5.60
CA ASN A 119 -4.10 -4.51 4.71
C ASN A 119 -4.17 -5.72 3.77
N GLY A 120 -4.71 -6.85 4.25
CA GLY A 120 -4.92 -8.05 3.44
C GLY A 120 -5.94 -7.84 2.32
N THR A 121 -7.11 -7.28 2.61
CA THR A 121 -8.14 -7.01 1.60
C THR A 121 -7.67 -5.98 0.57
N MET A 122 -6.96 -4.94 1.00
CA MET A 122 -6.34 -3.98 0.09
C MET A 122 -5.25 -4.62 -0.79
N GLY A 123 -4.41 -5.50 -0.23
CA GLY A 123 -3.41 -6.24 -1.00
C GLY A 123 -4.02 -7.14 -2.07
N VAL A 124 -5.07 -7.88 -1.72
CA VAL A 124 -5.81 -8.72 -2.69
C VAL A 124 -6.44 -7.85 -3.77
N PHE A 125 -7.06 -6.73 -3.42
CA PHE A 125 -7.63 -5.79 -4.38
C PHE A 125 -6.56 -5.25 -5.35
N MET A 126 -5.40 -4.82 -4.84
CA MET A 126 -4.32 -4.31 -5.69
C MET A 126 -3.73 -5.41 -6.58
N ALA A 127 -3.52 -6.61 -6.05
CA ALA A 127 -3.03 -7.75 -6.85
C ALA A 127 -4.01 -8.10 -7.99
N ALA A 128 -5.31 -8.15 -7.70
CA ALA A 128 -6.34 -8.44 -8.69
C ALA A 128 -6.53 -7.33 -9.75
N THR A 129 -6.19 -6.09 -9.41
CA THR A 129 -6.38 -4.93 -10.30
C THR A 129 -5.10 -4.46 -10.99
N ALA A 130 -3.93 -4.94 -10.58
CA ALA A 130 -2.63 -4.53 -11.12
C ALA A 130 -2.53 -4.71 -12.63
N GLN A 131 -2.97 -5.87 -13.16
CA GLN A 131 -2.91 -6.15 -14.61
C GLN A 131 -3.75 -5.15 -15.43
N ARG A 132 -4.88 -4.68 -14.88
CA ARG A 132 -5.72 -3.67 -15.56
C ARG A 132 -5.05 -2.30 -15.64
N LEU A 133 -4.19 -1.97 -14.68
CA LEU A 133 -3.45 -0.71 -14.66
C LEU A 133 -2.12 -0.75 -15.41
N TRP A 134 -1.69 -1.95 -15.83
CA TRP A 134 -0.41 -2.21 -16.48
C TRP A 134 -0.42 -1.92 -17.99
N LEU A 135 -1.60 -2.11 -18.60
CA LEU A 135 -1.89 -1.82 -20.01
C LEU A 135 -2.06 -0.31 -20.24
#